data_AF-S4XNZ7-F1
#
_entry.id   AF-S4XNZ7-F1
#
_cell.length_a   1.000
_cell.length_b   1.000
_cell.length_c   1.000
_cell.angle_alpha   90.00
_cell.angle_beta   90.00
_cell.angle_gamma   90.00
#
_symmetry.space_group_name_H-M   'P 1'
#
loop_
_entity.id
_entity.type
_entity.pdbx_description
1 polymer ?
#
loop_
_entity_poly.entity_id
_entity_poly.type
_entity_poly.pdbx_seq_one_letter_code
_entity_poly.pdbx_strand_id
1 'polypeptide(L)'
;MNAASVLLWLATVAAPLGGLAALLLGSQRLYGRRRFVVGTAVLGALAFVPALLLESFLQRWQGLDKNAGALDAVTLVYLFAVAAPLEQGLKVAAVAPIARLRTVDEPFDGLVYAAAAALGFVSAHNAVYLWGRPLSSIDIARALLAVPAHLSFASLWGYALGRERKRPLGGRRFNAAWLVAMLLNGAYDYIVFACRPVALFLAAPVLLGLGVVVFLAARDLLRRSASPHSSQRRERRFLPHIAPPSLGTVREALRRTERPVMLTWIAFGALVTVGVMTTTLALAVALGHRFGVDFAAVDRGDASTAAAAPLLLLVAGAIAAFPFAGYLVARASSTGSLLEPAASAALAIVGTLVLLGLAAPVAVVFATALAPIAFSLACAGAWIGTTR
;
A
#
# COMPACT_ATOMS: atom_id res chain seq x y z
N MET A 1 -4.27 18.08 -27.75
CA MET A 1 -3.20 17.16 -27.31
C MET A 1 -2.43 16.72 -28.55
N ASN A 2 -1.09 16.62 -28.48
CA ASN A 2 -0.31 16.08 -29.60
C ASN A 2 -0.43 14.54 -29.64
N ALA A 3 0.01 13.90 -30.72
CA ALA A 3 -0.11 12.45 -30.92
C ALA A 3 0.57 11.65 -29.78
N ALA A 4 1.73 12.10 -29.30
CA ALA A 4 2.44 11.44 -28.19
C ALA A 4 1.64 11.49 -26.88
N SER A 5 1.03 12.63 -26.54
CA SER A 5 0.17 12.77 -25.35
C SER A 5 -1.09 11.91 -25.45
N VAL A 6 -1.65 11.75 -26.66
CA VAL A 6 -2.80 10.85 -26.89
C VAL A 6 -2.39 9.39 -26.68
N LEU A 7 -1.23 8.96 -27.18
CA LEU A 7 -0.73 7.61 -26.97
C LEU A 7 -0.45 7.30 -25.49
N LEU A 8 0.15 8.25 -24.77
CA LEU A 8 0.38 8.13 -23.32
C LEU A 8 -0.94 8.06 -22.55
N TRP A 9 -1.90 8.92 -22.90
CA TRP A 9 -3.25 8.88 -22.33
C TRP A 9 -3.90 7.50 -22.55
N LEU A 10 -3.92 7.00 -23.80
CA LEU A 10 -4.45 5.68 -24.12
C LEU A 10 -3.76 4.56 -23.33
N ALA A 11 -2.42 4.60 -23.23
CA ALA A 11 -1.66 3.59 -22.51
C ALA A 11 -2.00 3.56 -21.01
N THR A 12 -2.11 4.72 -20.37
CA THR A 12 -2.46 4.82 -18.94
C THR A 12 -3.90 4.39 -18.63
N VAL A 13 -4.84 4.61 -19.56
CA VAL A 13 -6.23 4.13 -19.46
C VAL A 13 -6.33 2.63 -19.72
N ALA A 14 -5.53 2.12 -20.66
CA ALA A 14 -5.50 0.70 -21.02
C ALA A 14 -4.76 -0.16 -19.98
N ALA A 15 -3.80 0.38 -19.23
CA ALA A 15 -3.01 -0.41 -18.28
C ALA A 15 -3.84 -1.16 -17.21
N PRO A 16 -4.84 -0.55 -16.52
CA PRO A 16 -5.69 -1.29 -15.60
C PRO A 16 -6.58 -2.33 -16.30
N LEU A 17 -6.99 -2.07 -17.55
CA LEU A 17 -7.73 -3.05 -18.37
C LEU A 17 -6.85 -4.25 -18.73
N GLY A 18 -5.56 -4.02 -19.00
CA GLY A 18 -4.55 -5.08 -19.15
C GLY A 18 -4.39 -5.91 -17.89
N GLY A 19 -4.39 -5.27 -16.71
CA GLY A 19 -4.40 -5.96 -15.41
C GLY A 19 -5.64 -6.82 -15.21
N LEU A 20 -6.82 -6.32 -15.61
CA LEU A 20 -8.07 -7.09 -15.59
C LEU A 20 -8.02 -8.28 -16.55
N ALA A 21 -7.50 -8.09 -17.76
CA ALA A 21 -7.32 -9.16 -18.73
C ALA A 21 -6.36 -10.24 -18.20
N ALA A 22 -5.23 -9.84 -17.61
CA ALA A 22 -4.29 -10.76 -16.98
C ALA A 22 -4.95 -11.59 -15.86
N LEU A 23 -5.81 -10.97 -15.03
CA LEU A 23 -6.58 -11.65 -14.00
C LEU A 23 -7.55 -12.70 -14.59
N LEU A 24 -8.27 -12.34 -15.67
CA LEU A 24 -9.25 -13.22 -16.33
C LEU A 24 -8.61 -14.38 -17.10
N LEU A 25 -7.45 -14.14 -17.72
CA LEU A 25 -6.71 -15.13 -18.50
C LEU A 25 -5.89 -16.06 -17.60
N GLY A 26 -5.27 -15.53 -16.54
CA GLY A 26 -4.42 -16.28 -15.63
C GLY A 26 -5.19 -17.14 -14.62
N SER A 27 -6.50 -16.94 -14.45
CA SER A 27 -7.30 -17.66 -13.46
C SER A 27 -8.34 -18.59 -14.10
N GLN A 28 -8.02 -19.89 -14.12
CA GLN A 28 -8.95 -20.94 -14.56
C GLN A 28 -10.24 -20.98 -13.72
N ARG A 29 -10.16 -20.57 -12.44
CA ARG A 29 -11.31 -20.48 -11.53
C ARG A 29 -12.37 -19.48 -11.98
N LEU A 30 -11.97 -18.49 -12.80
CA LEU A 30 -12.86 -17.45 -13.27
C LEU A 30 -13.59 -17.82 -14.57
N TYR A 31 -13.31 -18.95 -15.22
CA TYR A 31 -13.86 -19.28 -16.54
C TYR A 31 -15.40 -19.17 -16.60
N GLY A 32 -16.12 -19.70 -15.60
CA GLY A 32 -17.58 -19.58 -15.50
C GLY A 32 -18.10 -18.25 -14.92
N ARG A 33 -17.20 -17.37 -14.45
CA ARG A 33 -17.53 -16.15 -13.70
C ARG A 33 -17.03 -14.87 -14.36
N ARG A 34 -16.34 -14.95 -15.51
CA ARG A 34 -15.74 -13.81 -16.22
C ARG A 34 -16.73 -12.66 -16.43
N ARG A 35 -17.97 -12.98 -16.82
CA ARG A 35 -19.04 -11.97 -17.02
C ARG A 35 -19.32 -11.13 -15.77
N PHE A 36 -19.26 -11.73 -14.59
CA PHE A 36 -19.49 -11.02 -13.33
C PHE A 36 -18.29 -10.16 -12.95
N VAL A 37 -17.07 -10.64 -13.23
CA VAL A 37 -15.84 -9.86 -13.01
C VAL A 37 -15.82 -8.64 -13.93
N VAL A 38 -16.10 -8.83 -15.23
CA VAL A 38 -16.21 -7.74 -16.21
C VAL A 38 -17.35 -6.78 -15.82
N GLY A 39 -18.53 -7.29 -15.48
CA GLY A 39 -19.65 -6.47 -15.02
C GLY A 39 -19.31 -5.65 -13.78
N THR A 40 -18.57 -6.22 -12.82
CA THR A 40 -18.10 -5.50 -11.62
C THR A 40 -17.08 -4.41 -11.97
N ALA A 41 -16.20 -4.66 -12.94
CA ALA A 41 -15.27 -3.62 -13.42
C ALA A 41 -16.02 -2.48 -14.12
N VAL A 42 -17.02 -2.79 -14.96
CA VAL A 42 -17.87 -1.76 -15.58
C VAL A 42 -18.61 -0.95 -14.52
N LEU A 43 -19.19 -1.61 -13.51
CA LEU A 43 -19.81 -0.91 -12.38
C LEU A 43 -18.81 -0.04 -11.62
N GLY A 44 -17.56 -0.48 -11.47
CA GLY A 44 -16.48 0.32 -10.88
C GLY A 44 -16.17 1.59 -11.68
N ALA A 45 -16.08 1.47 -13.01
CA ALA A 45 -15.88 2.61 -13.91
C ALA A 45 -17.07 3.58 -13.87
N LEU A 46 -18.31 3.08 -13.85
CA LEU A 46 -19.51 3.90 -13.71
C LEU A 46 -19.59 4.56 -12.33
N ALA A 47 -19.16 3.86 -11.28
CA ALA A 47 -19.14 4.38 -9.92
C ALA A 47 -18.12 5.53 -9.73
N PHE A 48 -17.17 5.73 -10.65
CA PHE A 48 -16.33 6.93 -10.65
C PHE A 48 -17.12 8.20 -11.02
N VAL A 49 -18.17 8.10 -11.84
CA VAL A 49 -18.96 9.27 -12.28
C VAL A 49 -19.54 10.07 -11.11
N PRO A 50 -20.26 9.48 -10.12
CA PRO A 50 -20.74 10.24 -8.97
C PRO A 50 -19.61 10.82 -8.11
N ALA A 51 -18.45 10.17 -8.02
CA ALA A 51 -17.28 10.73 -7.35
C ALA A 51 -16.80 12.00 -8.08
N LEU A 52 -16.61 11.90 -9.40
CA LEU A 52 -16.21 13.02 -10.25
C LEU A 52 -17.17 14.22 -10.12
N LEU A 53 -18.48 13.97 -10.17
CA LEU A 53 -19.48 15.03 -10.06
C LEU A 53 -19.44 15.73 -8.69
N LEU A 54 -19.37 14.96 -7.60
CA LEU A 54 -19.35 15.51 -6.26
C LEU A 54 -18.04 16.25 -5.97
N GLU A 55 -16.90 15.69 -6.34
CA GLU A 55 -15.59 16.35 -6.20
C GLU A 55 -15.53 17.65 -7.02
N SER A 56 -15.99 17.63 -8.27
CA SER A 56 -16.03 18.82 -9.13
C SER A 56 -16.99 19.89 -8.62
N PHE A 57 -18.07 19.48 -7.94
CA PHE A 57 -18.99 20.41 -7.29
C PHE A 57 -18.33 21.06 -6.06
N LEU A 58 -17.74 20.27 -5.17
CA LEU A 58 -17.09 20.76 -3.95
C LEU A 58 -15.89 21.67 -4.26
N GLN A 59 -15.13 21.34 -5.30
CA GLN A 59 -14.04 22.19 -5.79
C GLN A 59 -14.55 23.56 -6.24
N ARG A 60 -15.63 23.62 -7.02
CA ARG A 60 -16.21 24.89 -7.50
C ARG A 60 -16.90 25.69 -6.40
N TRP A 61 -17.52 25.02 -5.43
CA TRP A 61 -18.31 25.68 -4.41
C TRP A 61 -17.48 26.21 -3.24
N GLN A 62 -16.50 25.42 -2.77
CA GLN A 62 -15.73 25.70 -1.54
C GLN A 62 -14.23 25.88 -1.82
N GLY A 63 -13.79 25.80 -3.08
CA GLY A 63 -12.36 25.82 -3.42
C GLY A 63 -11.59 24.58 -2.96
N LEU A 64 -12.29 23.50 -2.61
CA LEU A 64 -11.68 22.25 -2.12
C LEU A 64 -11.07 21.49 -3.31
N ASP A 65 -9.77 21.66 -3.52
CA ASP A 65 -9.04 20.98 -4.59
C ASP A 65 -7.98 20.06 -4.00
N LYS A 66 -8.04 18.77 -4.35
CA LYS A 66 -6.98 17.80 -3.99
C LYS A 66 -5.62 18.21 -4.54
N ASN A 67 -5.57 18.97 -5.63
CA ASN A 67 -4.35 19.45 -6.27
C ASN A 67 -3.85 20.79 -5.71
N ALA A 68 -4.55 21.40 -4.74
CA ALA A 68 -4.03 22.56 -4.04
C ALA A 68 -2.79 22.12 -3.26
N GLY A 69 -1.61 22.61 -3.65
CA GLY A 69 -0.33 22.24 -3.04
C GLY A 69 -0.11 22.80 -1.63
N ALA A 70 -1.18 22.97 -0.84
CA ALA A 70 -1.14 23.53 0.50
C ALA A 70 -1.35 22.44 1.55
N LEU A 71 -0.48 22.42 2.56
CA LEU A 71 -0.60 21.57 3.73
C LEU A 71 -1.57 22.17 4.76
N ASP A 72 -2.79 22.52 4.34
CA ASP A 72 -3.78 23.07 5.25
C ASP A 72 -4.70 21.97 5.83
N ALA A 73 -5.25 22.24 7.03
CA ALA A 73 -6.13 21.31 7.73
C ALA A 73 -7.40 21.01 6.92
N VAL A 74 -7.84 21.96 6.10
CA VAL A 74 -9.03 21.84 5.25
C VAL A 74 -8.83 20.76 4.18
N THR A 75 -7.66 20.75 3.53
CA THR A 75 -7.28 19.72 2.55
C THR A 75 -7.23 18.34 3.20
N LEU A 76 -6.65 18.23 4.40
CA LEU A 76 -6.63 16.96 5.14
C LEU A 76 -8.05 16.45 5.46
N VAL A 77 -8.93 17.32 5.95
CA VAL A 77 -10.33 16.95 6.22
C VAL A 77 -11.02 16.52 4.94
N TYR A 78 -10.85 17.26 3.85
CA TYR A 78 -11.43 16.90 2.56
C TYR A 78 -10.95 15.52 2.05
N LEU A 79 -9.65 15.26 2.08
CA LEU A 79 -9.08 14.00 1.60
C LEU A 79 -9.55 12.80 2.42
N PHE A 80 -9.52 12.89 3.76
CA PHE A 80 -9.81 11.77 4.64
C PHE A 80 -11.28 11.60 5.00
N ALA A 81 -12.07 12.69 5.07
CA ALA A 81 -13.47 12.66 5.49
C ALA A 81 -14.46 12.75 4.32
N VAL A 82 -14.00 13.12 3.12
CA VAL A 82 -14.86 13.23 1.93
C VAL A 82 -14.37 12.35 0.78
N ALA A 83 -13.20 12.65 0.20
CA ALA A 83 -12.72 12.00 -1.02
C ALA A 83 -12.49 10.48 -0.82
N ALA A 84 -11.63 10.09 0.12
CA ALA A 84 -11.34 8.67 0.36
C ALA A 84 -12.56 7.83 0.78
N PRO A 85 -13.43 8.28 1.70
CA PRO A 85 -14.69 7.60 2.00
C PRO A 85 -15.58 7.41 0.78
N LEU A 86 -15.75 8.45 -0.03
CA LEU A 86 -16.57 8.43 -1.23
C LEU A 86 -16.03 7.42 -2.24
N GLU A 87 -14.75 7.49 -2.56
CA GLU A 87 -14.13 6.60 -3.54
C GLU A 87 -14.17 5.13 -3.11
N GLN A 88 -13.87 4.82 -1.85
CA GLN A 88 -13.89 3.44 -1.35
C GLN A 88 -15.32 2.94 -1.19
N GLY A 89 -16.25 3.79 -0.74
CA GLY A 89 -17.67 3.48 -0.63
C GLY A 89 -18.30 3.15 -1.99
N LEU A 90 -17.97 3.92 -3.03
CA LEU A 90 -18.46 3.71 -4.40
C LEU A 90 -17.91 2.41 -5.01
N LYS A 91 -16.66 2.05 -4.73
CA LYS A 91 -16.11 0.73 -5.14
C LYS A 91 -16.83 -0.42 -4.43
N VAL A 92 -17.15 -0.27 -3.14
CA VAL A 92 -17.99 -1.25 -2.41
C VAL A 92 -19.39 -1.32 -3.02
N ALA A 93 -19.99 -0.18 -3.39
CA ALA A 93 -21.30 -0.14 -4.05
C ALA A 93 -21.29 -0.88 -5.40
N ALA A 94 -20.20 -0.78 -6.17
CA ALA A 94 -20.02 -1.53 -7.42
C ALA A 94 -19.96 -3.06 -7.20
N VAL A 95 -19.45 -3.51 -6.05
CA VAL A 95 -19.40 -4.94 -5.67
C VAL A 95 -20.70 -5.41 -5.00
N ALA A 96 -21.51 -4.50 -4.45
CA ALA A 96 -22.69 -4.86 -3.67
C ALA A 96 -23.71 -5.76 -4.40
N PRO A 97 -24.02 -5.56 -5.71
CA PRO A 97 -24.92 -6.44 -6.43
C PRO A 97 -24.44 -7.89 -6.44
N ILE A 98 -23.16 -8.12 -6.78
CA ILE A 98 -22.62 -9.48 -6.89
C ILE A 98 -22.44 -10.13 -5.51
N ALA A 99 -22.06 -9.35 -4.50
CA ALA A 99 -21.95 -9.82 -3.12
C ALA A 99 -23.32 -10.23 -2.53
N ARG A 100 -24.41 -9.58 -2.93
CA ARG A 100 -25.78 -9.89 -2.46
C ARG A 100 -26.43 -11.04 -3.23
N LEU A 101 -26.08 -11.22 -4.50
CA LEU A 101 -26.55 -12.35 -5.33
C LEU A 101 -25.93 -13.71 -4.93
N ARG A 102 -25.07 -13.74 -3.89
CA ARG A 102 -24.38 -14.92 -3.33
C ARG A 102 -23.46 -15.68 -4.30
N THR A 103 -23.15 -15.13 -5.46
CA THR A 103 -22.17 -15.68 -6.41
C THR A 103 -20.72 -15.60 -5.94
N VAL A 104 -20.48 -15.01 -4.76
CA VAL A 104 -19.23 -15.12 -3.99
C VAL A 104 -19.22 -16.47 -3.26
N ASP A 105 -19.15 -17.55 -4.02
CA ASP A 105 -19.19 -18.92 -3.45
C ASP A 105 -17.81 -19.33 -2.92
N GLU A 106 -16.73 -18.82 -3.53
CA GLU A 106 -15.36 -19.09 -3.13
C GLU A 106 -14.78 -17.94 -2.29
N PRO A 107 -14.00 -18.23 -1.24
CA PRO A 107 -13.31 -17.19 -0.47
C PRO A 107 -12.47 -16.23 -1.34
N PHE A 108 -11.90 -16.72 -2.44
CA PHE A 108 -11.08 -15.90 -3.34
C PHE A 108 -11.89 -14.87 -4.15
N ASP A 109 -13.18 -15.12 -4.37
CA ASP A 109 -14.04 -14.25 -5.20
C ASP A 109 -14.17 -12.84 -4.63
N GLY A 110 -14.19 -12.70 -3.29
CA GLY A 110 -14.28 -11.39 -2.64
C GLY A 110 -13.12 -10.48 -3.01
N LEU A 111 -11.91 -11.04 -3.15
CA LEU A 111 -10.72 -10.31 -3.59
C LEU A 111 -10.81 -9.96 -5.08
N VAL A 112 -11.28 -10.89 -5.91
CA VAL A 112 -11.40 -10.72 -7.37
C VAL A 112 -12.40 -9.62 -7.71
N TYR A 113 -13.58 -9.60 -7.09
CA TYR A 113 -14.59 -8.57 -7.36
C TYR A 113 -14.16 -7.19 -6.86
N ALA A 114 -13.50 -7.12 -5.70
CA ALA A 114 -12.91 -5.88 -5.21
C ALA A 114 -11.83 -5.33 -6.17
N ALA A 115 -10.94 -6.21 -6.64
CA ALA A 115 -9.92 -5.87 -7.63
C ALA A 115 -10.54 -5.40 -8.95
N ALA A 116 -11.58 -6.08 -9.45
CA ALA A 116 -12.27 -5.69 -10.67
C ALA A 116 -12.91 -4.30 -10.55
N ALA A 117 -13.64 -4.03 -9.46
CA ALA A 117 -14.22 -2.72 -9.19
C ALA A 117 -13.15 -1.62 -9.14
N ALA A 118 -12.01 -1.89 -8.48
CA ALA A 118 -10.90 -0.94 -8.41
C ALA A 118 -10.25 -0.65 -9.77
N LEU A 119 -10.00 -1.68 -10.58
CA LEU A 119 -9.41 -1.54 -11.91
C LEU A 119 -10.32 -0.74 -12.85
N GLY A 120 -11.63 -1.00 -12.83
CA GLY A 120 -12.59 -0.20 -13.58
C GLY A 120 -12.65 1.26 -13.12
N PHE A 121 -12.71 1.48 -11.80
CA PHE A 121 -12.73 2.82 -11.20
C PHE A 121 -11.48 3.63 -11.58
N VAL A 122 -10.29 3.05 -11.44
CA VAL A 122 -9.03 3.75 -11.76
C VAL A 122 -8.84 3.94 -13.26
N SER A 123 -9.33 3.04 -14.12
CA SER A 123 -9.35 3.30 -15.58
C SER A 123 -10.14 4.57 -15.91
N ALA A 124 -11.35 4.71 -15.35
CA ALA A 124 -12.19 5.89 -15.58
C ALA A 124 -11.57 7.16 -14.97
N HIS A 125 -11.01 7.04 -13.76
CA HIS A 125 -10.29 8.13 -13.09
C HIS A 125 -9.10 8.62 -13.93
N ASN A 126 -8.20 7.72 -14.35
CA ASN A 126 -7.04 8.07 -15.18
C ASN A 126 -7.47 8.71 -16.51
N ALA A 127 -8.55 8.21 -17.13
CA ALA A 127 -9.07 8.76 -18.37
C ALA A 127 -9.46 10.24 -18.20
N VAL A 128 -10.19 10.58 -17.15
CA VAL A 128 -10.60 11.97 -16.88
C VAL A 128 -9.44 12.81 -16.37
N TYR A 129 -8.63 12.28 -15.45
CA TYR A 129 -7.51 12.98 -14.82
C TYR A 129 -6.48 13.49 -15.83
N LEU A 130 -6.21 12.73 -16.89
CA LEU A 130 -5.21 13.08 -17.91
C LEU A 130 -5.81 13.78 -19.14
N TRP A 131 -7.14 13.95 -19.21
CA TRP A 131 -7.78 14.50 -20.40
C TRP A 131 -7.56 16.01 -20.57
N GLY A 132 -7.39 16.45 -21.82
CA GLY A 132 -7.54 17.86 -22.19
C GLY A 132 -6.44 18.82 -21.70
N ARG A 133 -5.37 18.32 -21.06
CA ARG A 133 -4.28 19.14 -20.51
C ARG A 133 -2.88 18.68 -20.95
N PRO A 134 -1.86 19.56 -20.92
CA PRO A 134 -0.47 19.15 -21.10
C PRO A 134 -0.07 18.13 -20.04
N LEU A 135 0.46 16.99 -20.47
CA LEU A 135 0.85 15.91 -19.55
C LEU A 135 2.26 16.15 -19.04
N SER A 136 2.40 16.47 -17.75
CA SER A 136 3.71 16.45 -17.10
C SER A 136 4.14 15.02 -16.78
N SER A 137 5.44 14.79 -16.62
CA SER A 137 5.98 13.50 -16.16
C SER A 137 5.44 13.11 -14.77
N ILE A 138 5.15 14.11 -13.93
CA ILE A 138 4.53 13.94 -12.62
C ILE A 138 3.11 13.40 -12.77
N ASP A 139 2.27 13.99 -13.63
CA ASP A 139 0.89 13.52 -13.84
C ASP A 139 0.85 12.06 -14.33
N ILE A 140 1.78 11.68 -15.20
CA ILE A 140 1.91 10.30 -15.67
C ILE A 140 2.31 9.38 -14.51
N ALA A 141 3.30 9.76 -13.69
CA ALA A 141 3.71 8.98 -12.54
C ALA A 141 2.56 8.78 -11.54
N ARG A 142 1.74 9.81 -11.29
CA ARG A 142 0.54 9.74 -10.44
C ARG A 142 -0.48 8.75 -10.99
N ALA A 143 -0.79 8.84 -12.29
CA ALA A 143 -1.75 7.93 -12.93
C ALA A 143 -1.27 6.46 -12.90
N LEU A 144 0.04 6.23 -13.04
CA LEU A 144 0.62 4.89 -12.96
C LEU A 144 0.61 4.34 -11.52
N LEU A 145 0.95 5.16 -10.52
CA LEU A 145 0.92 4.78 -9.10
C LEU A 145 -0.50 4.57 -8.57
N ALA A 146 -1.50 5.25 -9.13
CA ALA A 146 -2.89 5.10 -8.72
C ALA A 146 -3.41 3.68 -8.95
N VAL A 147 -2.93 2.99 -9.98
CA VAL A 147 -3.38 1.63 -10.33
C VAL A 147 -3.08 0.62 -9.20
N PRO A 148 -1.82 0.40 -8.77
CA PRO A 148 -1.53 -0.48 -7.65
C PRO A 148 -2.09 0.04 -6.32
N ALA A 149 -2.24 1.36 -6.15
CA ALA A 149 -2.86 1.95 -4.95
C ALA A 149 -4.32 1.53 -4.79
N HIS A 150 -5.18 1.87 -5.75
CA HIS A 150 -6.61 1.53 -5.69
C HIS A 150 -6.84 0.03 -5.64
N LEU A 151 -6.05 -0.75 -6.40
CA LEU A 151 -6.13 -2.21 -6.36
C LEU A 151 -5.86 -2.73 -4.95
N SER A 152 -4.84 -2.18 -4.29
CA SER A 152 -4.44 -2.64 -2.97
C SER A 152 -5.42 -2.24 -1.88
N PHE A 153 -5.91 -0.99 -1.89
CA PHE A 153 -6.91 -0.52 -0.93
C PHE A 153 -8.20 -1.34 -1.03
N ALA A 154 -8.69 -1.56 -2.27
CA ALA A 154 -9.88 -2.37 -2.48
C ALA A 154 -9.68 -3.82 -2.04
N SER A 155 -8.51 -4.38 -2.30
CA SER A 155 -8.16 -5.74 -1.92
C SER A 155 -8.16 -5.98 -0.40
N LEU A 156 -7.93 -4.96 0.43
CA LEU A 156 -8.00 -5.10 1.89
C LEU A 156 -9.42 -5.46 2.37
N TRP A 157 -10.43 -4.68 1.97
CA TRP A 157 -11.81 -5.01 2.30
C TRP A 157 -12.34 -6.18 1.46
N GLY A 158 -11.82 -6.40 0.25
CA GLY A 158 -12.08 -7.60 -0.56
C GLY A 158 -11.62 -8.90 0.11
N TYR A 159 -10.50 -8.87 0.83
CA TYR A 159 -10.05 -9.99 1.66
C TYR A 159 -11.04 -10.29 2.80
N ALA A 160 -11.51 -9.25 3.49
CA ALA A 160 -12.51 -9.41 4.55
C ALA A 160 -13.84 -9.94 4.00
N LEU A 161 -14.26 -9.44 2.82
CA LEU A 161 -15.44 -9.89 2.08
C LEU A 161 -15.37 -11.40 1.79
N GLY A 162 -14.24 -11.87 1.26
CA GLY A 162 -14.02 -13.29 0.96
C GLY A 162 -13.90 -14.18 2.21
N ARG A 163 -13.50 -13.61 3.35
CA ARG A 163 -13.32 -14.34 4.61
C ARG A 163 -14.62 -14.50 5.41
N GLU A 164 -15.60 -13.60 5.24
CA GLU A 164 -16.85 -13.59 6.03
C GLU A 164 -18.07 -14.07 5.20
N ARG A 165 -18.24 -15.39 5.07
CA ARG A 165 -19.34 -15.98 4.27
C ARG A 165 -20.78 -15.60 4.71
N LYS A 166 -21.02 -15.38 6.00
CA LYS A 166 -22.39 -15.19 6.54
C LYS A 166 -22.86 -13.73 6.53
N ARG A 167 -21.95 -12.77 6.62
CA ARG A 167 -22.22 -11.31 6.61
C ARG A 167 -21.10 -10.59 5.85
N PRO A 168 -20.99 -10.83 4.53
CA PRO A 168 -19.85 -10.39 3.75
C PRO A 168 -19.71 -8.85 3.71
N LEU A 169 -20.85 -8.14 3.66
CA LEU A 169 -20.89 -6.68 3.75
C LEU A 169 -21.41 -6.25 5.13
N GLY A 170 -20.78 -5.23 5.72
CA GLY A 170 -21.18 -4.65 7.01
C GLY A 170 -20.72 -5.43 8.25
N GLY A 171 -20.01 -6.55 8.08
CA GLY A 171 -19.41 -7.30 9.18
C GLY A 171 -18.28 -6.55 9.87
N ARG A 172 -17.95 -6.91 11.12
CA ARG A 172 -16.92 -6.21 11.92
C ARG A 172 -15.56 -6.17 11.23
N ARG A 173 -15.13 -7.28 10.61
CA ARG A 173 -13.82 -7.31 9.91
C ARG A 173 -13.88 -6.55 8.59
N PHE A 174 -15.01 -6.60 7.89
CA PHE A 174 -15.22 -5.80 6.68
C PHE A 174 -15.13 -4.31 7.00
N ASN A 175 -15.87 -3.82 8.00
CA ASN A 175 -15.87 -2.41 8.38
C ASN A 175 -14.48 -1.93 8.83
N ALA A 176 -13.76 -2.77 9.60
CA ALA A 176 -12.38 -2.45 9.98
C ALA A 176 -11.44 -2.40 8.78
N ALA A 177 -11.51 -3.35 7.86
CA ALA A 177 -10.68 -3.36 6.66
C ALA A 177 -11.02 -2.21 5.70
N TRP A 178 -12.30 -1.86 5.59
CA TRP A 178 -12.77 -0.71 4.81
C TRP A 178 -12.27 0.61 5.40
N LEU A 179 -12.36 0.79 6.72
CA LEU A 179 -11.82 1.96 7.40
C LEU A 179 -10.30 2.10 7.17
N VAL A 180 -9.55 1.00 7.31
CA VAL A 180 -8.11 0.99 7.00
C VAL A 180 -7.84 1.36 5.54
N ALA A 181 -8.63 0.82 4.60
CA ALA A 181 -8.50 1.15 3.18
C ALA A 181 -8.77 2.64 2.90
N MET A 182 -9.75 3.26 3.57
CA MET A 182 -10.02 4.70 3.44
C MET A 182 -8.87 5.54 3.99
N LEU A 183 -8.36 5.20 5.17
CA LEU A 183 -7.23 5.93 5.78
C LEU A 183 -5.99 5.85 4.88
N LEU A 184 -5.72 4.69 4.30
CA LEU A 184 -4.62 4.51 3.36
C LEU A 184 -4.85 5.26 2.04
N ASN A 185 -6.08 5.31 1.53
CA ASN A 185 -6.43 6.09 0.33
C ASN A 185 -6.22 7.59 0.57
N GLY A 186 -6.73 8.14 1.69
CA GLY A 186 -6.52 9.55 2.04
C GLY A 186 -5.06 9.90 2.25
N ALA A 187 -4.27 9.01 2.88
CA ALA A 187 -2.83 9.19 3.03
C ALA A 187 -2.11 9.17 1.67
N TYR A 188 -2.52 8.28 0.75
CA TYR A 188 -1.99 8.25 -0.60
C TYR A 188 -2.31 9.54 -1.36
N ASP A 189 -3.56 9.99 -1.35
CA ASP A 189 -3.96 11.23 -2.03
C ASP A 189 -3.19 12.44 -1.48
N TYR A 190 -2.98 12.49 -0.16
CA TYR A 190 -2.18 13.53 0.47
C TYR A 190 -0.71 13.50 0.01
N ILE A 191 -0.07 12.33 0.00
CA ILE A 191 1.32 12.17 -0.48
C ILE A 191 1.45 12.55 -1.94
N VAL A 192 0.45 12.21 -2.75
CA VAL A 192 0.51 12.35 -4.20
C VAL A 192 0.19 13.75 -4.66
N PHE A 193 -0.81 14.40 -4.05
CA PHE A 193 -1.34 15.68 -4.55
C PHE A 193 -1.01 16.88 -3.66
N ALA A 194 -1.01 16.72 -2.32
CA ALA A 194 -0.76 17.83 -1.40
C ALA A 194 0.73 18.02 -1.07
N CYS A 195 1.53 16.94 -1.13
CA CYS A 195 2.97 17.03 -0.90
C CYS A 195 3.74 17.45 -2.17
N ARG A 196 4.98 17.89 -1.96
CA ARG A 196 5.92 18.21 -3.05
C ARG A 196 6.11 16.99 -3.96
N PRO A 197 6.36 17.15 -5.28
CA PRO A 197 6.51 16.03 -6.22
C PRO A 197 7.49 14.93 -5.79
N VAL A 198 8.53 15.30 -5.03
CA VAL A 198 9.47 14.35 -4.41
C VAL A 198 8.79 13.29 -3.53
N ALA A 199 7.66 13.61 -2.90
CA ALA A 199 6.90 12.70 -2.05
C ALA A 199 6.37 11.48 -2.83
N LEU A 200 6.28 11.54 -4.17
CA LEU A 200 5.93 10.38 -4.99
C LEU A 200 6.91 9.22 -4.82
N PHE A 201 8.18 9.50 -4.52
CA PHE A 201 9.17 8.47 -4.23
C PHE A 201 8.87 7.70 -2.93
N LEU A 202 8.07 8.28 -2.03
CA LEU A 202 7.61 7.62 -0.81
C LEU A 202 6.34 6.81 -1.02
N ALA A 203 5.51 7.16 -2.00
CA ALA A 203 4.34 6.36 -2.36
C ALA A 203 4.76 4.97 -2.86
N ALA A 204 5.83 4.87 -3.67
CA ALA A 204 6.28 3.61 -4.24
C ALA A 204 6.58 2.49 -3.20
N PRO A 205 7.41 2.70 -2.16
CA PRO A 205 7.66 1.67 -1.15
C PRO A 205 6.41 1.35 -0.30
N VAL A 206 5.55 2.34 -0.01
CA VAL A 206 4.27 2.11 0.70
C VAL A 206 3.38 1.16 -0.09
N LEU A 207 3.23 1.41 -1.38
CA LEU A 207 2.44 0.58 -2.27
C LEU A 207 3.05 -0.81 -2.46
N LEU A 208 4.38 -0.92 -2.49
CA LEU A 208 5.05 -2.22 -2.52
C LEU A 208 4.75 -3.04 -1.27
N GLY A 209 4.89 -2.44 -0.08
CA GLY A 209 4.55 -3.10 1.19
C GLY A 209 3.09 -3.55 1.24
N LEU A 210 2.17 -2.70 0.79
CA LEU A 210 0.76 -3.03 0.71
C LEU A 210 0.47 -4.15 -0.31
N GLY A 211 1.17 -4.14 -1.44
CA GLY A 211 1.12 -5.21 -2.44
C GLY A 211 1.54 -6.57 -1.86
N VAL A 212 2.56 -6.60 -1.00
CA VAL A 212 2.96 -7.83 -0.27
C VAL A 212 1.83 -8.28 0.67
N VAL A 213 1.20 -7.37 1.41
CA VAL A 213 0.06 -7.71 2.29
C VAL A 213 -1.09 -8.33 1.48
N VAL A 214 -1.43 -7.73 0.33
CA VAL A 214 -2.47 -8.24 -0.57
C VAL A 214 -2.10 -9.60 -1.15
N PHE A 215 -0.83 -9.80 -1.53
CA PHE A 215 -0.34 -11.09 -2.00
C PHE A 215 -0.48 -12.18 -0.93
N LEU A 216 -0.14 -11.89 0.33
CA LEU A 216 -0.31 -12.83 1.43
C LEU A 216 -1.80 -13.12 1.72
N ALA A 217 -2.66 -12.10 1.61
CA ALA A 217 -4.11 -12.23 1.73
C ALA A 217 -4.70 -13.13 0.64
N ALA A 218 -4.29 -12.93 -0.61
CA ALA A 218 -4.66 -13.77 -1.74
C ALA A 218 -4.28 -15.24 -1.50
N ARG A 219 -3.04 -15.50 -1.05
CA ARG A 219 -2.58 -16.87 -0.73
C ARG A 219 -3.37 -17.52 0.40
N ASP A 220 -3.75 -16.78 1.45
CA ASP A 220 -4.60 -17.31 2.53
C ASP A 220 -5.98 -17.71 1.99
N LEU A 221 -6.62 -16.88 1.16
CA LEU A 221 -7.93 -17.22 0.57
C LEU A 221 -7.83 -18.41 -0.38
N LEU A 222 -6.81 -18.48 -1.22
CA LEU A 222 -6.59 -19.61 -2.13
C LEU A 222 -6.41 -20.93 -1.39
N ARG A 223 -5.68 -20.93 -0.26
CA ARG A 223 -5.54 -22.12 0.59
C ARG A 223 -6.87 -22.55 1.21
N ARG A 224 -7.71 -21.59 1.63
CA ARG A 224 -9.04 -21.87 2.17
C ARG A 224 -9.99 -22.44 1.14
N SER A 225 -9.87 -22.03 -0.12
CA SER A 225 -10.61 -22.61 -1.24
C SER A 225 -10.20 -24.05 -1.57
N ALA A 226 -9.09 -24.56 -1.03
CA ALA A 226 -8.52 -25.87 -1.38
C ALA A 226 -8.89 -27.03 -0.43
N SER A 227 -9.58 -26.80 0.70
CA SER A 227 -9.97 -27.88 1.66
C SER A 227 -11.50 -27.97 1.78
N PRO A 228 -12.12 -29.18 1.76
CA PRO A 228 -11.71 -30.39 2.51
C PRO A 228 -11.56 -31.72 1.73
N HIS A 229 -11.46 -31.75 0.38
CA HIS A 229 -11.40 -33.04 -0.37
C HIS A 229 -10.37 -33.15 -1.51
N SER A 230 -9.47 -32.19 -1.73
CA SER A 230 -8.47 -32.35 -2.81
C SER A 230 -7.13 -32.86 -2.28
N SER A 231 -6.84 -34.09 -2.70
CA SER A 231 -5.56 -34.79 -2.60
C SER A 231 -4.35 -33.88 -2.78
N GLN A 232 -3.33 -34.14 -1.97
CA GLN A 232 -1.98 -33.60 -2.02
C GLN A 232 -1.49 -33.34 -3.45
N ARG A 233 -1.64 -32.11 -3.95
CA ARG A 233 -0.88 -31.65 -5.11
C ARG A 233 0.43 -31.08 -4.57
N ARG A 234 1.45 -31.94 -4.57
CA ARG A 234 2.84 -31.59 -4.26
C ARG A 234 3.32 -30.58 -5.31
N GLU A 235 3.12 -29.30 -5.05
CA GLU A 235 3.74 -28.23 -5.84
C GLU A 235 5.26 -28.44 -5.76
N ARG A 236 5.87 -28.81 -6.89
CA ARG A 236 7.32 -28.78 -7.06
C ARG A 236 7.77 -27.33 -6.90
N ARG A 237 8.19 -26.96 -5.69
CA ARG A 237 8.89 -25.70 -5.44
C ARG A 237 10.24 -25.79 -6.15
N PHE A 238 10.37 -25.02 -7.22
CA PHE A 238 11.65 -24.83 -7.91
C PHE A 238 12.64 -23.95 -7.12
N LEU A 239 12.26 -23.48 -5.93
CA LEU A 239 13.16 -22.79 -4.99
C LEU A 239 12.94 -23.35 -3.58
N PRO A 240 13.80 -24.25 -3.09
CA PRO A 240 13.88 -24.52 -1.66
C PRO A 240 14.80 -23.45 -1.08
N HIS A 241 14.22 -22.37 -0.53
CA HIS A 241 14.71 -21.67 0.67
C HIS A 241 13.80 -20.45 0.91
N ILE A 242 13.13 -20.45 2.06
CA ILE A 242 12.20 -19.41 2.57
C ILE A 242 10.91 -19.25 1.72
N ALA A 243 9.96 -20.16 1.89
CA ALA A 243 8.61 -19.88 1.45
C ALA A 243 7.98 -18.76 2.30
N PRO A 244 7.23 -17.81 1.71
CA PRO A 244 6.62 -16.73 2.47
C PRO A 244 5.69 -17.30 3.55
N PRO A 245 5.74 -16.77 4.80
CA PRO A 245 4.97 -17.30 5.92
C PRO A 245 3.46 -17.18 5.65
N SER A 246 2.66 -18.07 6.24
CA SER A 246 1.20 -17.94 6.17
C SER A 246 0.72 -16.82 7.10
N LEU A 247 -0.41 -16.18 6.81
CA LEU A 247 -0.98 -15.18 7.73
C LEU A 247 -1.27 -15.76 9.12
N GLY A 248 -1.59 -17.05 9.22
CA GLY A 248 -1.72 -17.75 10.49
C GLY A 248 -0.39 -17.85 11.23
N THR A 249 0.69 -18.14 10.52
CA THR A 249 2.05 -18.21 11.10
C THR A 249 2.52 -16.84 11.57
N VAL A 250 2.32 -15.79 10.78
CA VAL A 250 2.65 -14.41 11.17
C VAL A 250 1.86 -13.99 12.42
N ARG A 251 0.56 -14.32 12.45
CA ARG A 251 -0.30 -14.04 13.61
C ARG A 251 0.17 -14.78 14.85
N GLU A 252 0.55 -16.05 14.70
CA GLU A 252 1.06 -16.85 15.81
C GLU A 252 2.37 -16.26 16.33
N ALA A 253 3.29 -15.90 15.45
CA ALA A 253 4.57 -15.28 15.80
C ALA A 253 4.43 -13.92 16.52
N LEU A 254 3.36 -13.17 16.21
CA LEU A 254 2.99 -11.93 16.92
C LEU A 254 2.29 -12.18 18.26
N ARG A 255 1.86 -13.41 18.55
CA ARG A 255 1.16 -13.78 19.79
C ARG A 255 2.02 -14.64 20.71
N ARG A 256 2.94 -15.41 20.14
CA ARG A 256 3.81 -16.34 20.86
C ARG A 256 4.75 -15.56 21.75
N THR A 257 4.61 -15.73 23.05
CA THR A 257 5.52 -15.22 24.07
C THR A 257 5.81 -16.38 25.01
N GLU A 258 6.85 -17.15 24.71
CA GLU A 258 7.33 -18.22 25.61
C GLU A 258 7.80 -17.64 26.95
N ARG A 259 8.15 -16.35 26.94
CA ARG A 259 8.48 -15.53 28.10
C ARG A 259 7.81 -14.15 27.97
N PRO A 260 7.58 -13.42 29.06
CA PRO A 260 6.99 -12.08 29.01
C PRO A 260 7.83 -11.13 28.13
N VAL A 261 7.15 -10.22 27.43
CA VAL A 261 7.79 -9.17 26.63
C VAL A 261 8.64 -8.30 27.55
N MET A 262 9.93 -8.18 27.27
CA MET A 262 10.84 -7.41 28.12
C MET A 262 10.99 -5.98 27.59
N LEU A 263 10.59 -4.99 28.39
CA LEU A 263 10.74 -3.56 28.05
C LEU A 263 12.20 -3.17 27.80
N THR A 264 13.15 -3.81 28.49
CA THR A 264 14.59 -3.60 28.29
C THR A 264 15.03 -3.96 26.87
N TRP A 265 14.54 -5.07 26.32
CA TRP A 265 14.82 -5.47 24.95
C TRP A 265 14.16 -4.56 23.91
N ILE A 266 12.98 -4.01 24.23
CA ILE A 266 12.33 -3.01 23.37
C ILE A 266 13.15 -1.72 23.33
N ALA A 267 13.59 -1.22 24.48
CA ALA A 267 14.39 0.00 24.56
C ALA A 267 15.77 -0.18 23.89
N PHE A 268 16.46 -1.28 24.19
CA PHE A 268 17.73 -1.61 23.55
C PHE A 268 17.56 -1.80 22.03
N GLY A 269 16.52 -2.52 21.60
CA GLY A 269 16.26 -2.72 20.19
C GLY A 269 15.90 -1.43 19.45
N ALA A 270 15.26 -0.46 20.11
CA ALA A 270 15.03 0.86 19.54
C ALA A 270 16.36 1.60 19.30
N LEU A 271 17.29 1.55 20.25
CA LEU A 271 18.65 2.11 20.06
C LEU A 271 19.41 1.41 18.93
N VAL A 272 19.33 0.08 18.85
CA VAL A 272 19.90 -0.69 17.73
C VAL A 272 19.30 -0.23 16.41
N THR A 273 17.98 -0.03 16.35
CA THR A 273 17.29 0.42 15.13
C THR A 273 17.78 1.81 14.71
N VAL A 274 17.90 2.75 15.65
CA VAL A 274 18.43 4.10 15.36
C VAL A 274 19.89 4.05 14.91
N GLY A 275 20.73 3.22 15.55
CA GLY A 275 22.13 3.06 15.18
C GLY A 275 22.32 2.45 13.79
N VAL A 276 21.56 1.39 13.47
CA VAL A 276 21.56 0.76 12.14
C VAL A 276 21.06 1.75 11.08
N MET A 277 19.98 2.49 11.37
CA MET A 277 19.44 3.51 10.46
C MET A 277 20.44 4.62 10.18
N THR A 278 21.13 5.12 11.20
CA THR A 278 22.19 6.13 11.04
C THR A 278 23.32 5.59 10.19
N THR A 279 23.71 4.33 10.41
CA THR A 279 24.79 3.67 9.64
C THR A 279 24.40 3.48 8.18
N THR A 280 23.20 2.99 7.89
CA THR A 280 22.75 2.78 6.50
C THR A 280 22.54 4.09 5.76
N LEU A 281 22.09 5.14 6.43
CA LEU A 281 22.02 6.49 5.86
C LEU A 281 23.41 7.05 5.55
N ALA A 282 24.37 6.91 6.47
CA ALA A 282 25.76 7.34 6.24
C ALA A 282 26.39 6.58 5.07
N LEU A 283 26.16 5.27 4.97
CA LEU A 283 26.61 4.44 3.83
C LEU A 283 25.93 4.87 2.53
N ALA A 284 24.64 5.18 2.55
CA ALA A 284 23.94 5.72 1.39
C ALA A 284 24.62 7.02 0.92
N VAL A 285 24.82 7.99 1.82
CA VAL A 285 25.50 9.25 1.46
C VAL A 285 26.91 9.01 0.89
N ALA A 286 27.71 8.16 1.53
CA ALA A 286 29.06 7.83 1.07
C ALA A 286 29.08 7.16 -0.32
N LEU A 287 28.16 6.22 -0.56
CA LEU A 287 28.01 5.59 -1.88
C LEU A 287 27.51 6.61 -2.92
N GLY A 288 26.56 7.45 -2.55
CA GLY A 288 26.04 8.49 -3.42
C GLY A 288 27.15 9.44 -3.89
N HIS A 289 28.01 9.91 -2.98
CA HIS A 289 29.18 10.72 -3.35
C HIS A 289 30.12 9.98 -4.30
N ARG A 290 30.35 8.68 -4.09
CA ARG A 290 31.18 7.86 -5.00
C ARG A 290 30.59 7.76 -6.42
N PHE A 291 29.26 7.83 -6.55
CA PHE A 291 28.56 7.82 -7.84
C PHE A 291 28.21 9.23 -8.35
N GLY A 292 28.76 10.28 -7.75
CA GLY A 292 28.55 11.66 -8.19
C GLY A 292 27.15 12.23 -7.88
N VAL A 293 26.45 11.67 -6.88
CA VAL A 293 25.14 12.17 -6.43
C VAL A 293 25.33 13.42 -5.56
N ASP A 294 24.73 14.53 -5.97
CA ASP A 294 24.72 15.78 -5.21
C ASP A 294 23.57 15.82 -4.19
N PHE A 295 23.88 15.61 -2.91
CA PHE A 295 22.88 15.70 -1.83
C PHE A 295 22.48 17.13 -1.49
N ALA A 296 23.26 18.15 -1.87
CA ALA A 296 22.89 19.55 -1.64
C ALA A 296 21.67 19.95 -2.49
N ALA A 297 21.33 19.18 -3.54
CA ALA A 297 20.10 19.35 -4.30
C ALA A 297 18.83 19.13 -3.45
N VAL A 298 18.92 18.36 -2.35
CA VAL A 298 17.80 18.12 -1.42
C VAL A 298 17.52 19.38 -0.58
N ASP A 299 18.56 20.00 -0.04
CA ASP A 299 18.45 21.18 0.84
C ASP A 299 18.06 22.45 0.09
N ARG A 300 18.46 22.57 -1.18
CA ARG A 300 18.06 23.70 -2.03
C ARG A 300 16.55 23.76 -2.31
N GLY A 301 15.80 22.71 -1.94
CA GLY A 301 14.36 22.67 -2.13
C GLY A 301 13.97 22.69 -3.60
N ASP A 302 14.86 22.29 -4.49
CA ASP A 302 14.58 22.24 -5.92
C ASP A 302 13.68 21.01 -6.17
N ALA A 303 12.45 21.23 -6.65
CA ALA A 303 11.56 20.16 -7.10
C ALA A 303 12.03 19.53 -8.43
N SER A 304 13.33 19.61 -8.72
CA SER A 304 13.94 19.13 -9.96
C SER A 304 14.22 17.64 -9.89
N THR A 305 14.35 17.00 -11.05
CA THR A 305 14.81 15.60 -11.17
C THR A 305 16.18 15.38 -10.53
N ALA A 306 16.99 16.43 -10.33
CA ALA A 306 18.29 16.34 -9.68
C ALA A 306 18.20 15.93 -8.20
N ALA A 307 17.11 16.30 -7.51
CA ALA A 307 16.88 15.89 -6.12
C ALA A 307 16.36 14.44 -6.00
N ALA A 308 15.91 13.81 -7.10
CA ALA A 308 15.32 12.47 -7.06
C ALA A 308 16.32 11.39 -6.64
N ALA A 309 17.52 11.38 -7.23
CA ALA A 309 18.55 10.40 -6.94
C ALA A 309 19.01 10.42 -5.46
N PRO A 310 19.40 11.56 -4.87
CA PRO A 310 19.80 11.59 -3.46
C PRO A 310 18.67 11.18 -2.52
N LEU A 311 17.43 11.62 -2.78
CA LEU A 311 16.28 11.26 -1.95
C LEU A 311 15.92 9.78 -2.03
N LEU A 312 15.95 9.19 -3.23
CA LEU A 312 15.76 7.74 -3.39
C LEU A 312 16.80 6.94 -2.62
N LEU A 313 18.05 7.38 -2.64
CA LEU A 313 19.14 6.71 -1.94
C LEU A 313 18.98 6.82 -0.42
N LEU A 314 18.59 7.98 0.10
CA LEU A 314 18.31 8.20 1.53
C LEU A 314 17.11 7.35 1.99
N VAL A 315 16.01 7.35 1.23
CA VAL A 315 14.82 6.54 1.51
C VAL A 315 15.17 5.04 1.49
N ALA A 316 15.93 4.59 0.48
CA ALA A 316 16.39 3.20 0.40
C ALA A 316 17.27 2.83 1.60
N GLY A 317 18.21 3.70 1.99
CA GLY A 317 19.06 3.50 3.17
C GLY A 317 18.27 3.42 4.48
N ALA A 318 17.30 4.32 4.68
CA ALA A 318 16.43 4.31 5.85
C ALA A 318 15.56 3.03 5.90
N ILE A 319 14.93 2.65 4.78
CA ILE A 319 14.08 1.46 4.70
C ILE A 319 14.90 0.18 4.90
N ALA A 320 16.12 0.11 4.35
CA ALA A 320 17.01 -1.02 4.49
C ALA A 320 17.46 -1.26 5.94
N ALA A 321 17.39 -0.26 6.82
CA ALA A 321 17.78 -0.41 8.22
C ALA A 321 16.90 -1.38 9.01
N PHE A 322 15.59 -1.34 8.77
CA PHE A 322 14.60 -2.10 9.53
C PHE A 322 14.78 -3.62 9.49
N PRO A 323 15.00 -4.29 8.32
CA PRO A 323 15.23 -5.73 8.31
C PRO A 323 16.54 -6.12 9.01
N PHE A 324 17.61 -5.33 8.92
CA PHE A 324 18.85 -5.60 9.66
C PHE A 324 18.66 -5.43 11.16
N ALA A 325 18.03 -4.33 11.59
CA ALA A 325 17.73 -4.08 13.00
C ALA A 325 16.84 -5.18 13.58
N GLY A 326 15.76 -5.55 12.89
CA GLY A 326 14.87 -6.62 13.30
C GLY A 326 15.58 -7.97 13.47
N TYR A 327 16.48 -8.31 12.54
CA TYR A 327 17.32 -9.50 12.63
C TYR A 327 18.24 -9.48 13.87
N LEU A 328 18.95 -8.37 14.08
CA LEU A 328 19.89 -8.23 15.20
C LEU A 328 19.16 -8.29 16.55
N VAL A 329 18.04 -7.58 16.69
CA VAL A 329 17.24 -7.58 17.92
C VAL A 329 16.69 -8.96 18.21
N ALA A 330 16.16 -9.67 17.22
CA ALA A 330 15.66 -11.04 17.42
C ALA A 330 16.78 -12.02 17.83
N ARG A 331 17.98 -11.88 17.24
CA ARG A 331 19.14 -12.72 17.60
C ARG A 331 19.66 -12.42 19.00
N ALA A 332 19.69 -11.14 19.39
CA ALA A 332 20.17 -10.71 20.70
C ALA A 332 19.15 -11.06 21.80
N SER A 333 17.86 -10.86 21.54
CA SER A 333 16.82 -11.18 22.52
C SER A 333 16.63 -12.68 22.66
N SER A 334 16.97 -13.50 21.65
CA SER A 334 16.70 -14.95 21.59
C SER A 334 15.22 -15.31 21.75
N THR A 335 14.29 -14.36 21.54
CA THR A 335 12.86 -14.65 21.64
C THR A 335 12.33 -15.25 20.36
N GLY A 336 11.48 -16.28 20.47
CA GLY A 336 10.68 -16.79 19.35
C GLY A 336 9.52 -15.87 18.93
N SER A 337 9.45 -14.66 19.50
CA SER A 337 8.37 -13.67 19.29
C SER A 337 8.82 -12.56 18.36
N LEU A 338 7.93 -12.07 17.49
CA LEU A 338 8.19 -10.87 16.69
C LEU A 338 7.88 -9.58 17.45
N LEU A 339 7.30 -9.64 18.66
CA LEU A 339 6.81 -8.46 19.38
C LEU A 339 7.92 -7.51 19.81
N GLU A 340 9.03 -8.03 20.36
CA GLU A 340 10.13 -7.16 20.84
C GLU A 340 10.80 -6.40 19.69
N PRO A 341 11.19 -7.04 18.55
CA PRO A 341 11.71 -6.31 17.39
C PRO A 341 10.70 -5.35 16.77
N ALA A 342 9.42 -5.74 16.71
CA ALA A 342 8.35 -4.92 16.17
C ALA A 342 8.09 -3.65 17.01
N ALA A 343 8.01 -3.81 18.33
CA ALA A 343 7.86 -2.71 19.28
C ALA A 343 9.11 -1.83 19.32
N SER A 344 10.30 -2.42 19.18
CA SER A 344 11.57 -1.68 19.06
C SER A 344 11.56 -0.75 17.84
N ALA A 345 11.16 -1.26 16.67
CA ALA A 345 11.06 -0.46 15.46
C ALA A 345 10.01 0.65 15.61
N ALA A 346 8.84 0.34 16.18
CA ALA A 346 7.81 1.34 16.44
C ALA A 346 8.30 2.45 17.39
N LEU A 347 8.97 2.08 18.48
CA LEU A 347 9.54 3.03 19.43
C LEU A 347 10.64 3.90 18.79
N ALA A 348 11.51 3.30 17.96
CA ALA A 348 12.52 4.05 17.22
C ALA A 348 11.89 5.06 16.23
N ILE A 349 10.84 4.66 15.52
CA ILE A 349 10.10 5.54 14.60
C ILE A 349 9.45 6.69 15.39
N VAL A 350 8.75 6.40 16.49
CA VAL A 350 8.12 7.42 17.34
C VAL A 350 9.17 8.36 17.95
N GLY A 351 10.28 7.84 18.46
CA GLY A 351 11.38 8.67 18.99
C GLY A 351 11.96 9.58 17.91
N THR A 352 12.19 9.04 16.71
CA THR A 352 12.68 9.82 15.56
C THR A 352 11.65 10.87 15.14
N LEU A 353 10.35 10.53 15.13
CA LEU A 353 9.24 11.43 14.82
C LEU A 353 9.10 12.55 15.83
N VAL A 354 9.30 12.30 17.12
CA VAL A 354 9.25 13.33 18.17
C VAL A 354 10.43 14.28 18.02
N LEU A 355 11.64 13.73 17.82
CA LEU A 355 12.85 14.54 17.61
C LEU A 355 12.76 15.37 16.32
N LEU A 356 12.26 14.81 15.22
CA LEU A 356 12.07 15.50 13.95
C LEU A 356 10.85 16.42 13.93
N GLY A 357 9.77 16.07 14.63
CA GLY A 357 8.53 16.83 14.65
C GLY A 357 8.66 18.19 15.35
N LEU A 358 9.65 18.32 16.23
CA LEU A 358 10.07 19.61 16.79
C LEU A 358 10.78 20.51 15.75
N ALA A 359 11.30 19.94 14.65
CA ALA A 359 12.11 20.64 13.65
C ALA A 359 11.44 20.75 12.26
N ALA A 360 10.60 19.78 11.87
CA ALA A 360 10.01 19.70 10.54
C ALA A 360 8.67 18.91 10.55
N PRO A 361 7.51 19.58 10.58
CA PRO A 361 6.19 18.93 10.58
C PRO A 361 5.94 18.00 9.38
N VAL A 362 6.58 18.30 8.24
CA VAL A 362 6.50 17.47 7.02
C VAL A 362 7.19 16.10 7.22
N ALA A 363 8.27 16.05 8.00
CA ALA A 363 8.96 14.79 8.32
C ALA A 363 8.07 13.85 9.14
N VAL A 364 7.14 14.40 9.93
CA VAL A 364 6.17 13.62 10.70
C VAL A 364 5.26 12.82 9.78
N VAL A 365 4.71 13.45 8.74
CA VAL A 365 3.82 12.75 7.81
C VAL A 365 4.56 11.66 7.06
N PHE A 366 5.80 11.93 6.64
CA PHE A 366 6.62 10.94 5.93
C PHE A 366 7.01 9.74 6.79
N ALA A 367 7.47 9.96 8.01
CA ALA A 367 7.80 8.84 8.89
C ALA A 367 6.54 8.09 9.36
N THR A 368 5.38 8.76 9.48
CA THR A 368 4.10 8.08 9.73
C THR A 368 3.69 7.21 8.54
N ALA A 369 3.87 7.69 7.31
CA ALA A 369 3.57 6.92 6.10
C ALA A 369 4.50 5.71 5.91
N LEU A 370 5.77 5.84 6.27
CA LEU A 370 6.75 4.74 6.22
C LEU A 370 6.66 3.78 7.40
N ALA A 371 6.04 4.18 8.52
CA ALA A 371 6.00 3.38 9.75
C ALA A 371 5.47 1.95 9.55
N PRO A 372 4.39 1.69 8.79
CA PRO A 372 3.91 0.33 8.56
C PRO A 372 4.90 -0.53 7.75
N ILE A 373 5.61 0.06 6.80
CA ILE A 373 6.64 -0.63 6.00
C ILE A 373 7.82 -0.99 6.90
N ALA A 374 8.31 0.01 7.63
CA ALA A 374 9.41 -0.11 8.56
C ALA A 374 9.14 -1.20 9.61
N PHE A 375 7.95 -1.19 10.20
CA PHE A 375 7.48 -2.23 11.10
C PHE A 375 7.45 -3.62 10.44
N SER A 376 6.91 -3.71 9.23
CA SER A 376 6.80 -4.98 8.49
C SER A 376 8.17 -5.55 8.13
N LEU A 377 9.10 -4.70 7.71
CA LEU A 377 10.46 -5.09 7.39
C LEU A 377 11.25 -5.49 8.63
N ALA A 378 11.07 -4.80 9.76
CA ALA A 378 11.62 -5.22 11.04
C ALA A 378 11.11 -6.61 11.45
N CYS A 379 9.80 -6.85 11.32
CA CYS A 379 9.22 -8.18 11.54
C CYS A 379 9.81 -9.24 10.59
N ALA A 380 10.03 -8.90 9.32
CA ALA A 380 10.63 -9.81 8.34
C ALA A 380 12.08 -10.16 8.70
N GLY A 381 12.87 -9.17 9.09
CA GLY A 381 14.23 -9.37 9.59
C GLY A 381 14.26 -10.24 10.85
N ALA A 382 13.39 -9.93 11.80
CA ALA A 382 13.24 -10.72 13.03
C ALA A 382 12.87 -12.17 12.73
N TRP A 383 11.93 -12.40 11.82
CA TRP A 383 11.54 -13.74 11.39
C TRP A 383 12.73 -14.57 10.87
N ILE A 384 13.63 -13.96 10.10
CA ILE A 384 14.88 -14.60 9.64
C ILE A 384 15.81 -14.88 10.83
N GLY A 385 15.85 -13.98 11.81
CA GLY A 385 16.65 -14.14 13.03
C GLY A 385 16.17 -15.26 13.94
N THR A 386 14.86 -15.52 13.99
CA THR A 386 14.24 -16.53 14.86
C THR A 386 14.14 -17.93 14.24
N THR A 387 14.30 -18.08 12.92
CA THR A 387 14.01 -19.34 12.19
C THR A 387 15.21 -20.28 12.04
N ARG A 388 16.05 -20.43 13.07
CA ARG A 388 17.18 -21.39 13.06
C ARG A 388 17.22 -22.25 14.30
#